data_AF-A0A950GV33-F1
#
_entry.id   AF-A0A950GV33-F1
#
_cell.length_a   1.000
_cell.length_b   1.000
_cell.length_c   1.000
_cell.angle_alpha   90.00
_cell.angle_beta   90.00
_cell.angle_gamma   90.00
#
_symmetry.space_group_name_H-M   'P 1'
#
loop_
_entity.id
_entity.type
_entity.pdbx_description
1 polymer ?
#
loop_
_entity_poly.entity_id
_entity_poly.type
_entity_poly.pdbx_seq_one_letter_code
_entity_poly.pdbx_strand_id
1 'polypeptide(L)'
;MGPDRLSPLDASFLHIEDSVSHMHIASVAIFEGPPPPFADIVAMVDAKLDLVPRYRQKVRFVPFQFGRPVWVDDVHFNIEYHLRHTALPSPGGESELRKLVGRVMAQPLDR
;
A
#
# COMPACT_ATOMS: atom_id res chain seq x y z
N MET A 1 -12.16 -21.83 -12.44
CA MET A 1 -12.12 -21.05 -11.18
C MET A 1 -12.78 -19.71 -11.46
N GLY A 2 -13.75 -19.29 -10.66
CA GLY A 2 -14.32 -17.95 -10.80
C GLY A 2 -13.33 -16.87 -10.37
N PRO A 3 -13.58 -15.59 -10.71
CA PRO A 3 -12.71 -14.49 -10.28
C PRO A 3 -12.64 -14.42 -8.74
N ASP A 4 -11.47 -14.11 -8.19
CA ASP A 4 -11.26 -13.95 -6.75
C ASP A 4 -11.96 -12.68 -6.25
N ARG A 5 -13.16 -12.85 -5.70
CA ARG A 5 -14.01 -11.73 -5.27
C ARG A 5 -13.60 -11.27 -3.88
N LEU A 6 -13.63 -9.95 -3.68
CA LEU A 6 -13.49 -9.39 -2.34
C LEU A 6 -14.54 -10.00 -1.41
N SER A 7 -14.14 -10.21 -0.15
CA SER A 7 -15.08 -10.59 0.90
C SER A 7 -16.11 -9.47 1.09
N PRO A 8 -17.29 -9.74 1.69
CA PRO A 8 -18.24 -8.69 2.03
C PRO A 8 -17.61 -7.59 2.89
N LEU A 9 -16.74 -7.95 3.82
CA LEU A 9 -16.07 -7.01 4.73
C LEU A 9 -15.09 -6.10 3.97
N ASP A 10 -14.22 -6.68 3.14
CA ASP A 10 -13.25 -5.90 2.35
C ASP A 10 -13.96 -4.93 1.39
N ALA A 11 -15.04 -5.39 0.75
CA ALA A 11 -15.84 -4.55 -0.13
C ALA A 11 -16.53 -3.40 0.63
N SER A 12 -16.85 -3.60 1.91
CA SER A 12 -17.48 -2.55 2.73
C SER A 12 -16.53 -1.38 2.98
N PHE A 13 -15.24 -1.64 3.22
CA PHE A 13 -14.22 -0.59 3.39
C PHE A 13 -14.12 0.31 2.17
N LEU A 14 -14.14 -0.28 0.96
CA LEU A 14 -14.12 0.51 -0.29
C LEU A 14 -15.38 1.35 -0.48
N HIS A 15 -16.52 0.93 0.06
CA HIS A 15 -17.79 1.62 -0.07
C HIS A 15 -17.91 2.83 0.86
N ILE A 16 -17.34 2.72 2.06
CA ILE A 16 -17.41 3.78 3.09
C ILE A 16 -16.17 4.68 3.10
N GLU A 17 -15.13 4.34 2.34
CA GLU A 17 -13.99 5.23 2.10
C GLU A 17 -14.42 6.45 1.25
N ASP A 18 -14.03 7.63 1.71
CA ASP A 18 -14.26 8.89 1.01
C ASP A 18 -13.00 9.78 1.04
N SER A 19 -13.12 11.03 0.54
CA SER A 19 -11.99 11.97 0.47
C SER A 19 -11.50 12.48 1.83
N VAL A 20 -12.20 12.17 2.92
CA VAL A 20 -11.89 12.60 4.29
C VAL A 20 -11.46 11.41 5.13
N SER A 21 -12.12 10.27 4.96
CA SER A 21 -11.92 9.04 5.74
C SER A 21 -11.36 7.93 4.85
N HIS A 22 -10.04 7.82 4.82
CA HIS A 22 -9.35 6.73 4.14
C HIS A 22 -9.38 5.43 4.97
N MET A 23 -9.43 4.28 4.30
CA MET A 23 -9.58 2.96 4.92
C MET A 23 -8.32 2.09 4.82
N HIS A 24 -7.16 2.69 4.55
CA HIS A 24 -5.86 2.01 4.69
C HIS A 24 -5.32 2.09 6.13
N ILE A 25 -4.62 1.02 6.52
CA ILE A 25 -3.85 0.97 7.76
C ILE A 25 -2.37 1.20 7.47
N ALA A 26 -1.62 1.63 8.48
CA ALA A 26 -0.16 1.64 8.42
C ALA A 26 0.46 1.27 9.77
N SER A 27 1.73 0.93 9.71
CA SER A 27 2.58 0.74 10.87
C SER A 27 3.89 1.49 10.67
N VAL A 28 4.52 1.89 11.77
CA VAL A 28 5.85 2.52 11.77
C VAL A 28 6.75 1.64 12.61
N ALA A 29 7.89 1.24 12.03
CA ALA A 29 8.93 0.49 12.72
C ALA A 29 10.22 1.32 12.75
N ILE A 30 10.88 1.33 13.91
CA ILE A 30 12.14 2.04 14.14
C ILE A 30 13.22 0.99 14.38
N PHE A 31 14.34 1.11 13.68
CA PHE A 31 15.47 0.20 13.76
C PHE A 31 16.73 0.97 14.17
N GLU A 32 17.61 0.31 14.91
CA GLU A 32 18.94 0.83 15.25
C GLU A 32 19.94 0.55 14.13
N GLY A 33 21.01 1.36 14.07
CA GLY A 33 22.10 1.21 13.11
C GLY A 33 21.94 2.05 11.83
N PRO A 34 22.94 2.02 10.94
CA PRO A 34 22.84 2.71 9.66
C PRO A 34 21.77 2.01 8.79
N PRO A 35 20.98 2.78 8.01
CA PRO A 35 20.05 2.18 7.07
C PRO A 35 20.83 1.40 5.99
N PRO A 36 20.36 0.21 5.58
CA PRO A 36 20.94 -0.48 4.44
C PRO A 36 20.72 0.35 3.15
N PRO A 37 21.53 0.10 2.10
CA PRO A 37 21.27 0.67 0.78
C PRO A 37 19.83 0.41 0.33
N PHE A 38 19.19 1.43 -0.26
CA PHE A 38 17.79 1.30 -0.71
C PHE A 38 17.60 0.16 -1.72
N ALA A 39 18.58 -0.07 -2.61
CA ALA A 39 18.55 -1.17 -3.56
C ALA A 39 18.44 -2.56 -2.88
N ASP A 40 19.07 -2.74 -1.72
CA ASP A 40 19.03 -4.00 -0.98
C ASP A 40 17.63 -4.24 -0.38
N ILE A 41 16.95 -3.16 0.05
CA ILE A 41 15.55 -3.22 0.51
C ILE A 41 14.62 -3.60 -0.64
N VAL A 42 14.80 -2.98 -1.82
CA VAL A 42 14.01 -3.30 -3.02
C VAL A 42 14.20 -4.79 -3.39
N ALA A 43 15.45 -5.27 -3.47
CA ALA A 43 15.75 -6.66 -3.78
C ALA A 43 15.17 -7.64 -2.74
N MET A 44 15.22 -7.29 -1.45
CA MET A 44 14.63 -8.10 -0.39
C MET A 44 13.10 -8.24 -0.53
N VAL A 45 12.41 -7.16 -0.88
CA VAL A 45 10.96 -7.17 -1.07
C VAL A 45 10.60 -7.96 -2.33
N ASP A 46 11.30 -7.70 -3.44
CA ASP A 46 11.09 -8.36 -4.73
C ASP A 46 11.19 -9.88 -4.61
N ALA A 47 12.24 -10.38 -3.93
CA ALA A 47 12.46 -11.80 -3.69
C ALA A 47 11.33 -12.51 -2.89
N LYS A 48 10.44 -11.75 -2.23
CA LYS A 48 9.32 -12.27 -1.43
C LYS A 48 7.96 -12.04 -2.08
N LEU A 49 7.86 -11.28 -3.16
CA LEU A 49 6.57 -10.93 -3.77
C LEU A 49 5.78 -12.17 -4.20
N ASP A 50 6.47 -13.19 -4.72
CA ASP A 50 5.83 -14.42 -5.17
C ASP A 50 5.25 -15.26 -4.01
N LEU A 51 5.70 -15.03 -2.76
CA LEU A 51 5.15 -15.66 -1.57
C LEU A 51 3.80 -15.07 -1.17
N VAL A 52 3.49 -13.85 -1.63
CA VAL A 52 2.25 -13.13 -1.30
C VAL A 52 1.67 -12.51 -2.58
N PRO A 53 1.00 -13.31 -3.45
CA PRO A 53 0.47 -12.84 -4.73
C PRO A 53 -0.39 -11.57 -4.65
N ARG A 54 -1.07 -11.37 -3.52
CA ARG A 54 -1.92 -10.19 -3.27
C ARG A 54 -1.16 -8.87 -3.41
N TYR A 55 0.15 -8.82 -3.17
CA TYR A 55 0.95 -7.60 -3.31
C TYR A 55 1.13 -7.12 -4.75
N ARG A 56 0.84 -7.97 -5.73
CA ARG A 56 0.89 -7.64 -7.17
C ARG A 56 -0.49 -7.52 -7.79
N GLN A 57 -1.52 -7.42 -6.96
CA GLN A 57 -2.92 -7.37 -7.37
C GLN A 57 -3.55 -6.02 -7.04
N LYS A 58 -4.54 -5.65 -7.85
CA LYS A 58 -5.37 -4.47 -7.65
C LYS A 58 -6.85 -4.82 -7.66
N VAL A 59 -7.66 -3.90 -7.16
CA VAL A 59 -9.12 -4.06 -7.15
C VAL A 59 -9.68 -3.63 -8.49
N ARG A 60 -10.51 -4.49 -9.10
CA ARG A 60 -11.27 -4.17 -10.31
C ARG A 60 -12.77 -4.19 -10.01
N PHE A 61 -13.43 -3.08 -10.31
CA PHE A 61 -14.88 -2.99 -10.22
C PHE A 61 -15.54 -3.74 -11.37
N VAL A 62 -16.61 -4.49 -11.06
CA VAL A 62 -17.42 -5.19 -12.05
C VAL A 62 -18.34 -4.18 -12.75
N PRO A 63 -18.45 -4.20 -14.10
CA PRO A 63 -19.34 -3.30 -14.82
C PRO A 63 -20.77 -3.31 -14.28
N PHE A 64 -21.39 -2.13 -14.26
CA PHE A 64 -22.76 -1.90 -13.77
C PHE A 64 -23.03 -2.40 -12.33
N GLN A 65 -21.97 -2.62 -11.53
CA GLN A 65 -22.08 -3.10 -10.15
C GLN A 65 -22.82 -4.44 -10.01
N PHE A 66 -22.81 -5.30 -11.05
CA PHE A 66 -23.44 -6.64 -11.01
C PHE A 66 -22.80 -7.65 -10.03
N GLY A 67 -21.85 -7.20 -9.22
CA GLY A 67 -21.25 -7.99 -8.15
C GLY A 67 -20.18 -7.21 -7.40
N ARG A 68 -19.69 -7.81 -6.31
CA ARG A 68 -18.56 -7.24 -5.54
C ARG A 68 -17.30 -7.11 -6.42
N PRO A 69 -16.44 -6.12 -6.14
CA PRO A 69 -15.15 -5.99 -6.79
C PRO A 69 -14.33 -7.28 -6.69
N VAL A 70 -13.38 -7.43 -7.60
CA VAL A 70 -12.53 -8.61 -7.70
C VAL A 70 -11.07 -8.21 -7.68
N TRP A 71 -10.22 -9.08 -7.14
CA TRP A 71 -8.79 -8.94 -7.27
C TRP A 71 -8.35 -9.40 -8.65
N VAL A 72 -7.46 -8.62 -9.26
CA VAL A 72 -6.82 -8.96 -10.55
C VAL A 72 -5.33 -8.67 -10.46
N ASP A 73 -4.52 -9.47 -11.14
CA ASP A 73 -3.09 -9.20 -11.26
C ASP A 73 -2.88 -7.88 -12.01
N ASP A 74 -1.95 -7.06 -11.50
CA ASP A 74 -1.56 -5.83 -12.15
C ASP A 74 -0.43 -6.07 -13.14
N VAL A 75 -0.77 -6.12 -14.43
CA VAL A 75 0.20 -6.31 -15.52
C VAL A 75 1.20 -5.16 -15.66
N HIS A 76 0.92 -4.03 -15.01
CA HIS A 76 1.80 -2.85 -14.98
C HIS A 76 2.45 -2.63 -13.61
N PHE A 77 2.47 -3.66 -12.75
CA PHE A 77 3.06 -3.58 -11.43
C PHE A 77 4.50 -3.05 -11.49
N ASN A 78 4.78 -2.01 -10.69
CA ASN A 78 6.09 -1.40 -10.58
C ASN A 78 6.49 -1.28 -9.10
N ILE A 79 7.48 -2.07 -8.67
CA ILE A 79 7.94 -2.06 -7.27
C ILE A 79 8.46 -0.69 -6.82
N GLU A 80 9.08 0.08 -7.72
CA GLU A 80 9.62 1.41 -7.42
C GLU A 80 8.52 2.46 -7.20
N TYR A 81 7.31 2.22 -7.71
CA TYR A 81 6.15 3.05 -7.40
C TYR A 81 5.68 2.83 -5.95
N HIS A 82 5.74 1.57 -5.47
CA HIS A 82 5.27 1.17 -4.14
C HIS A 82 6.33 1.36 -3.04
N LEU A 83 7.62 1.24 -3.36
CA LEU A 83 8.71 1.50 -2.42
C LEU A 83 9.27 2.90 -2.65
N ARG A 84 9.12 3.78 -1.65
CA ARG A 84 9.60 5.16 -1.70
C ARG A 84 10.70 5.37 -0.67
N HIS A 85 11.78 6.02 -1.09
CA HIS A 85 12.88 6.42 -0.21
C HIS A 85 12.80 7.92 0.06
N THR A 86 12.80 8.31 1.34
CA THR A 86 12.75 9.70 1.76
C THR A 86 13.54 9.90 3.05
N ALA A 87 13.92 11.14 3.31
CA ALA A 87 14.60 11.54 4.54
C ALA A 87 13.71 12.49 5.35
N LEU A 88 13.84 12.44 6.67
CA LEU A 88 13.23 13.45 7.53
C LEU A 88 13.95 14.79 7.34
N PRO A 89 13.22 15.92 7.34
CA PRO A 89 13.88 17.22 7.41
C PRO A 89 14.67 17.33 8.71
N SER A 90 15.76 18.09 8.70
CA SER A 90 16.50 18.42 9.93
C SER A 90 15.56 19.04 10.98
N PRO A 91 15.63 18.65 12.26
CA PRO A 91 16.66 17.80 12.89
C PRO A 91 16.42 16.28 12.81
N GLY A 92 15.34 15.82 12.17
CA GLY A 92 15.06 14.39 11.98
C GLY A 92 14.54 13.66 13.23
N GLY A 93 13.91 14.38 14.15
CA GLY A 93 13.39 13.82 15.39
C GLY A 93 11.98 13.27 15.26
N GLU A 94 11.40 12.90 16.41
CA GLU A 94 10.07 12.31 16.49
C GLU A 94 8.96 13.24 15.95
N SER A 95 9.11 14.55 16.12
CA SER A 95 8.17 15.55 15.60
C SER A 95 8.12 15.53 14.06
N GLU A 96 9.28 15.46 13.42
CA GLU A 96 9.41 15.39 11.97
C GLU A 96 8.85 14.06 11.44
N LEU A 97 9.12 12.96 12.15
CA LEU A 97 8.55 11.65 11.83
C LEU A 97 7.03 11.65 11.89
N ARG A 98 6.43 12.13 12.99
CA ARG A 98 4.96 12.20 13.15
C ARG A 98 4.31 13.04 12.04
N LYS A 99 4.93 14.16 11.64
CA LYS A 99 4.45 14.99 10.51
C LYS A 99 4.55 14.27 9.17
N LEU A 100 5.63 13.52 8.92
CA LEU A 100 5.76 12.73 7.70
C LEU A 100 4.69 11.64 7.65
N VAL A 101 4.53 10.87 8.73
CA VAL A 101 3.51 9.81 8.84
C VAL A 101 2.11 10.39 8.62
N GLY A 102 1.78 11.51 9.26
CA GLY A 102 0.50 12.19 9.05
C GLY A 102 0.25 12.59 7.60
N ARG A 103 1.25 13.14 6.90
CA ARG A 103 1.14 13.44 5.46
C ARG A 103 0.94 12.20 4.60
N VAL A 104 1.70 11.13 4.84
CA VAL A 104 1.59 9.90 4.07
C VAL A 104 0.23 9.25 4.28
N MET A 105 -0.25 9.18 5.53
CA MET A 105 -1.56 8.60 5.85
C MET A 105 -2.74 9.43 5.35
N ALA A 106 -2.55 10.73 5.16
CA ALA A 106 -3.56 11.62 4.60
C ALA A 106 -3.65 11.54 3.06
N GLN A 107 -2.81 10.75 2.39
CA GLN A 107 -2.92 10.55 0.95
C GLN A 107 -3.83 9.36 0.64
N PRO A 108 -4.81 9.51 -0.28
CA PRO A 108 -5.56 8.37 -0.78
C PRO A 108 -4.62 7.46 -1.57
N LEU A 109 -4.83 6.15 -1.50
CA LEU A 109 -4.14 5.19 -2.37
C LEU A 109 -4.78 5.17 -3.75
N ASP A 110 -3.94 5.01 -4.79
CA ASP A 110 -4.41 4.81 -6.15
C ASP A 110 -5.17 3.48 -6.25
N ARG A 111 -6.25 3.48 -7.04
CA ARG A 111 -7.16 2.34 -7.24
C ARG A 111 -7.04 1.77 -8.65
#